data_AF-E3KXL6-F1
#
_entry.id   AF-E3KXL6-F1
#
_cell.length_a   1.000
_cell.length_b   1.000
_cell.length_c   1.000
_cell.angle_alpha   90.00
_cell.angle_beta   90.00
_cell.angle_gamma   90.00
#
_symmetry.space_group_name_H-M   'P 1'
#
loop_
_entity.id
_entity.type
_entity.pdbx_description
1 polymer ?
#
loop_
_entity_poly.entity_id
_entity_poly.type
_entity_poly.pdbx_seq_one_letter_code
_entity_poly.pdbx_strand_id
1 'polypeptide(L)'
;MNLSSLLGISMVLFSLQLQMAMVESMGCGNAGNDFKYAGCAKHLKKEAFPGGDPRYWSWMMDVIPPPWKTDHYDCKGTNYPYEVCCSIHVENIKNARDTRLAYLCRKPNGANLQL
;
A
#
# COMPACT_ATOMS: atom_id res chain seq x y z
N MET A 1 22.94 34.97 19.34
CA MET A 1 21.87 34.32 18.56
C MET A 1 22.12 32.81 18.61
N ASN A 2 21.22 32.05 19.25
CA ASN A 2 21.43 30.67 19.67
C ASN A 2 21.44 29.68 18.50
N LEU A 3 22.64 29.29 18.04
CA LEU A 3 22.83 28.26 17.02
C LEU A 3 22.37 26.86 17.49
N SER A 4 22.35 26.63 18.81
CA SER A 4 21.96 25.36 19.44
C SER A 4 20.46 25.02 19.30
N SER A 5 19.61 26.02 19.09
CA SER A 5 18.15 25.81 18.95
C SER A 5 17.75 25.29 17.56
N LEU A 6 18.54 25.58 16.52
CA LEU A 6 18.28 25.12 15.14
C LEU A 6 18.63 23.64 14.93
N LEU A 7 19.70 23.16 15.58
CA LEU A 7 20.15 21.77 15.47
C LEU A 7 19.20 20.79 16.18
N GLY A 8 18.65 21.18 17.33
CA GLY A 8 17.68 20.35 18.07
C GLY A 8 16.37 20.12 17.34
N ILE A 9 15.85 21.14 16.64
CA ILE A 9 14.60 21.04 15.87
C ILE A 9 14.76 20.09 14.67
N SER A 10 15.93 20.12 14.01
CA SER A 10 16.20 19.27 12.85
C SER A 10 16.31 17.78 13.21
N MET A 11 16.90 17.45 14.36
CA MET A 11 17.01 16.06 14.85
C MET A 11 15.64 15.45 15.20
N VAL A 12 14.74 16.24 15.78
CA VAL A 12 13.37 15.81 16.12
C VAL A 12 12.54 15.56 14.86
N LEU A 13 12.65 16.45 13.86
CA LEU A 13 11.97 16.28 12.56
C LEU A 13 12.43 15.02 11.83
N PHE A 14 13.73 14.72 11.82
CA PHE A 14 14.27 13.49 11.22
C PHE A 14 13.75 12.23 11.91
N SER A 15 13.68 12.24 13.25
CA SER A 15 13.18 11.10 14.03
C SER A 15 11.70 10.82 13.75
N LEU A 16 10.89 11.87 13.56
CA LEU A 16 9.47 11.75 13.25
C LEU A 16 9.22 11.17 11.84
N GLN A 17 10.02 11.58 10.85
CA GLN A 17 9.90 11.03 9.49
C GLN A 17 10.29 9.56 9.41
N LEU A 18 11.29 9.12 10.18
CA LEU A 18 11.64 7.70 10.27
C LEU A 18 10.49 6.87 10.85
N GLN A 19 9.81 7.38 11.88
CA GLN A 19 8.70 6.67 12.51
C GLN A 19 7.52 6.49 11.54
N MET A 20 7.16 7.50 10.74
CA MET A 20 6.07 7.37 9.76
C MET A 20 6.41 6.36 8.64
N ALA A 21 7.65 6.36 8.14
CA ALA A 21 8.07 5.41 7.10
C ALA A 21 8.12 3.96 7.61
N MET A 22 8.45 3.75 8.89
CA MET A 22 8.40 2.42 9.52
C MET A 22 6.97 1.95 9.74
N VAL A 23 6.04 2.85 10.06
CA VAL A 23 4.62 2.52 10.18
C VAL A 23 4.11 2.03 8.83
N GLU A 24 4.33 2.74 7.73
CA GLU A 24 3.83 2.34 6.40
C GLU A 24 4.31 0.97 5.90
N SER A 25 5.45 0.47 6.40
CA SER A 25 6.08 -0.79 5.97
C SER A 25 5.88 -1.98 6.89
N MET A 26 5.21 -1.74 8.00
CA MET A 26 4.95 -2.74 9.03
C MET A 26 3.98 -3.81 8.51
N GLY A 27 4.35 -5.09 8.66
CA GLY A 27 3.62 -6.23 8.08
C GLY A 27 4.02 -6.62 6.64
N CYS A 28 4.81 -5.81 5.94
CA CYS A 28 5.27 -6.10 4.57
C CYS A 28 6.69 -6.69 4.47
N GLY A 29 7.31 -7.07 5.60
CA GLY A 29 8.68 -7.57 5.62
C GLY A 29 8.92 -8.81 4.74
N ASN A 30 7.89 -9.65 4.53
CA ASN A 30 7.96 -10.84 3.68
C ASN A 30 7.52 -10.58 2.22
N ALA A 31 7.05 -9.37 1.90
CA ALA A 31 6.59 -9.03 0.55
C ALA A 31 7.75 -8.81 -0.44
N GLY A 32 8.96 -8.63 0.06
CA GLY A 32 10.16 -8.30 -0.68
C GLY A 32 10.58 -6.85 -0.51
N ASN A 33 11.87 -6.56 -0.70
CA ASN A 33 12.45 -5.24 -0.42
C ASN A 33 11.82 -4.11 -1.23
N ASP A 34 11.25 -4.39 -2.40
CA ASP A 34 10.62 -3.38 -3.23
C ASP A 34 9.18 -3.07 -2.83
N PHE A 35 8.53 -3.89 -1.99
CA PHE A 35 7.10 -3.80 -1.67
C PHE A 35 6.89 -3.35 -0.22
N LYS A 36 7.26 -2.10 0.06
CA LYS A 36 7.32 -1.56 1.43
C LYS A 36 6.06 -0.85 1.90
N TYR A 37 5.04 -0.68 1.07
CA TYR A 37 3.89 0.14 1.45
C TYR A 37 2.67 -0.74 1.68
N ALA A 38 2.31 -0.95 2.95
CA ALA A 38 1.12 -1.68 3.33
C ALA A 38 -0.15 -0.96 2.87
N GLY A 39 -1.18 -1.73 2.56
CA GLY A 39 -2.47 -1.23 2.11
C GLY A 39 -3.58 -2.27 2.25
N CYS A 40 -4.82 -1.78 2.16
CA CYS A 40 -6.00 -2.60 2.02
C CYS A 40 -6.64 -2.35 0.65
N ALA A 41 -6.92 -3.41 -0.10
CA ALA A 41 -7.49 -3.34 -1.44
C ALA A 41 -8.93 -3.88 -1.53
N LYS A 42 -9.68 -3.42 -2.52
CA LYS A 42 -11.07 -3.84 -2.78
C LYS A 42 -11.41 -3.86 -4.27
N HIS A 43 -12.18 -4.86 -4.69
CA HIS A 43 -12.91 -4.82 -5.97
C HIS A 43 -13.97 -3.71 -5.95
N LEU A 44 -13.86 -2.75 -6.88
CA LEU A 44 -14.88 -1.73 -7.11
C LEU A 44 -15.93 -2.19 -8.11
N LYS A 45 -15.48 -2.54 -9.32
CA LYS A 45 -16.35 -2.92 -10.44
C LYS A 45 -15.59 -3.74 -11.48
N LYS A 46 -16.32 -4.56 -12.22
CA LYS A 46 -15.78 -5.18 -13.44
C LYS A 46 -15.85 -4.19 -14.58
N GLU A 47 -14.76 -4.07 -15.32
CA GLU A 47 -14.73 -3.35 -16.59
C GLU A 47 -14.32 -4.30 -17.71
N ALA A 48 -14.85 -4.08 -18.91
CA ALA A 48 -14.35 -4.75 -20.09
C ALA A 48 -12.86 -4.42 -20.28
N PHE A 49 -12.11 -5.38 -20.79
CA PHE A 49 -10.72 -5.15 -21.15
C PHE A 49 -10.66 -4.17 -22.34
N PRO A 50 -9.95 -3.04 -22.24
CA PRO A 50 -9.93 -2.04 -23.30
C PRO A 50 -9.27 -2.63 -24.55
N GLY A 51 -10.01 -2.62 -25.66
CA GLY A 51 -9.57 -3.24 -26.93
C GLY A 51 -9.57 -4.77 -26.94
N GLY A 52 -10.10 -5.42 -25.89
CA GLY A 52 -10.19 -6.88 -25.79
C GLY A 52 -11.56 -7.44 -26.15
N ASP A 53 -11.65 -8.76 -26.24
CA ASP A 53 -12.91 -9.47 -26.43
C ASP A 53 -13.83 -9.23 -25.20
N PRO A 54 -15.12 -8.89 -25.40
CA PRO A 54 -16.07 -8.55 -24.34
C PRO A 54 -16.32 -9.66 -23.31
N ARG A 55 -15.85 -10.89 -23.56
CA ARG A 55 -15.84 -11.99 -22.57
C ARG A 55 -14.76 -11.81 -21.50
N TYR A 56 -13.72 -11.03 -21.77
CA TYR A 56 -12.66 -10.73 -20.82
C TYR A 56 -12.96 -9.44 -20.07
N TRP A 57 -13.09 -9.61 -18.76
CA TRP A 57 -13.27 -8.54 -17.80
C TRP A 57 -12.04 -8.45 -16.91
N SER A 58 -11.79 -7.26 -16.39
CA SER A 58 -10.76 -6.98 -15.39
C SER A 58 -11.44 -6.22 -14.26
N TRP A 59 -11.03 -6.51 -13.03
CA TRP A 59 -11.51 -5.76 -11.89
C TRP A 59 -10.80 -4.42 -11.82
N MET A 60 -11.58 -3.35 -11.64
CA MET A 60 -11.08 -2.11 -11.08
C MET A 60 -10.97 -2.26 -9.58
N MET A 61 -9.79 -2.01 -9.07
CA MET A 61 -9.40 -2.13 -7.68
C MET A 61 -9.10 -0.76 -7.10
N ASP A 62 -9.53 -0.55 -5.86
CA ASP A 62 -9.09 0.57 -5.06
C ASP A 62 -8.17 0.09 -3.94
N VAL A 63 -7.26 0.95 -3.50
CA VAL A 63 -6.32 0.67 -2.42
C VAL A 63 -6.27 1.86 -1.49
N ILE A 64 -6.42 1.59 -0.20
CA ILE A 64 -6.33 2.61 0.84
C ILE A 64 -5.16 2.31 1.79
N PRO A 65 -4.65 3.34 2.48
CA PRO A 65 -3.83 3.13 3.67
C PRO A 65 -4.51 2.16 4.64
N PRO A 66 -3.76 1.23 5.23
CA PRO A 66 -4.35 0.23 6.11
C PRO A 66 -4.74 0.86 7.45
N PRO A 67 -5.79 0.36 8.12
CA PRO A 67 -5.99 0.67 9.52
C PRO A 67 -4.92 -0.06 10.34
N TRP A 68 -3.99 0.70 10.90
CA TRP A 68 -2.94 0.16 11.76
C TRP A 68 -3.53 -0.39 13.07
N LYS A 69 -3.19 -1.63 13.40
CA LYS A 69 -3.46 -2.23 14.70
C LYS A 69 -2.15 -2.72 15.32
N THR A 70 -1.61 -1.95 16.26
CA THR A 70 -0.36 -2.29 16.96
C THR A 70 0.82 -2.45 15.98
N ASP A 71 1.18 -3.68 15.62
CA ASP A 71 2.35 -4.07 14.83
C ASP A 71 2.01 -4.74 13.49
N HIS A 72 0.73 -4.84 13.16
CA HIS A 72 0.22 -5.40 11.92
C HIS A 72 -0.98 -4.58 11.44
N TYR A 73 -1.31 -4.72 10.16
CA TYR A 73 -2.56 -4.21 9.64
C TYR A 73 -3.52 -5.37 9.44
N ASP A 74 -4.80 -5.10 9.70
CA ASP A 74 -5.87 -6.07 9.55
C ASP A 74 -7.00 -5.44 8.76
N CYS A 75 -7.10 -5.87 7.51
CA CYS A 75 -8.06 -5.33 6.56
C CYS A 75 -9.48 -5.91 6.75
N LYS A 76 -9.65 -6.97 7.56
CA LYS A 76 -10.93 -7.70 7.71
C LYS A 76 -12.04 -6.86 8.36
N GLY A 77 -11.68 -5.83 9.11
CA GLY A 77 -12.63 -4.88 9.71
C GLY A 77 -13.04 -3.72 8.80
N THR A 78 -12.56 -3.69 7.55
CA THR A 78 -12.83 -2.61 6.60
C THR A 78 -13.65 -3.10 5.42
N ASN A 79 -14.09 -2.15 4.59
CA ASN A 79 -14.68 -2.46 3.28
C ASN A 79 -13.65 -2.94 2.23
N TYR A 80 -12.37 -3.06 2.59
CA TYR A 80 -11.25 -3.42 1.72
C TYR A 80 -10.63 -4.72 2.22
N PRO A 81 -11.14 -5.89 1.85
CA PRO A 81 -10.81 -7.15 2.53
C PRO A 81 -9.42 -7.71 2.22
N TYR A 82 -8.70 -7.15 1.24
CA TYR A 82 -7.43 -7.71 0.77
C TYR A 82 -6.24 -6.96 1.34
N GLU A 83 -5.39 -7.64 2.08
CA GLU A 83 -4.10 -7.10 2.52
C GLU A 83 -3.12 -7.10 1.34
N VAL A 84 -2.49 -5.96 1.09
CA VAL A 84 -1.52 -5.78 0.00
C VAL A 84 -0.28 -5.03 0.49
N CYS A 85 0.85 -5.30 -0.14
CA CYS A 85 2.12 -4.61 0.05
C CYS A 85 2.58 -4.09 -1.31
N CYS A 86 2.70 -2.77 -1.45
CA CYS A 86 2.92 -2.10 -2.71
C CYS A 86 4.33 -1.51 -2.82
N SER A 87 4.80 -1.32 -4.05
CA SER A 87 6.11 -0.74 -4.33
C SER A 87 6.13 0.78 -4.39
N ILE A 88 4.95 1.39 -4.34
CA ILE A 88 4.74 2.84 -4.22
C ILE A 88 3.73 3.09 -3.10
N HIS A 89 3.77 4.28 -2.50
CA HIS A 89 2.78 4.67 -1.48
C HIS A 89 1.37 4.45 -2.03
N VAL A 90 0.52 3.80 -1.22
CA VAL A 90 -0.81 3.36 -1.64
C VAL A 90 -1.73 4.52 -2.03
N GLU A 91 -1.53 5.70 -1.44
CA GLU A 91 -2.26 6.94 -1.79
C GLU A 91 -2.04 7.38 -3.26
N ASN A 92 -0.94 6.94 -3.88
CA ASN A 92 -0.65 7.21 -5.29
C ASN A 92 -1.31 6.20 -6.25
N ILE A 93 -1.91 5.12 -5.72
CA ILE A 93 -2.60 4.10 -6.51
C ILE A 93 -4.07 4.49 -6.60
N LYS A 94 -4.42 5.24 -7.64
CA LYS A 94 -5.82 5.58 -7.93
C LYS A 94 -6.45 4.50 -8.78
N ASN A 95 -7.54 3.88 -8.29
CA ASN A 95 -8.44 2.99 -9.05
C ASN A 95 -7.72 2.23 -10.18
N ALA A 96 -6.91 1.23 -9.82
CA ALA A 96 -6.08 0.50 -10.76
C ALA A 96 -6.78 -0.79 -11.21
N ARG A 97 -6.56 -1.22 -12.45
CA ARG A 97 -6.95 -2.58 -12.86
C ARG A 97 -6.17 -3.61 -12.04
N ASP A 98 -6.80 -4.74 -11.75
CA ASP A 98 -6.20 -5.91 -11.11
C ASP A 98 -4.82 -6.27 -11.66
N THR A 99 -4.62 -6.26 -12.98
CA THR A 99 -3.34 -6.54 -13.63
C THR A 99 -2.27 -5.51 -13.29
N ARG A 100 -2.61 -4.21 -13.32
CA ARG A 100 -1.70 -3.13 -12.90
C ARG A 100 -1.43 -3.22 -11.40
N LEU A 101 -2.44 -3.55 -10.60
CA LEU A 101 -2.30 -3.68 -9.17
C LEU A 101 -1.41 -4.87 -8.80
N ALA A 102 -1.53 -6.01 -9.49
CA ALA A 102 -0.69 -7.18 -9.31
C ALA A 102 0.78 -6.94 -9.71
N TYR A 103 1.04 -5.96 -10.59
CA TYR A 103 2.40 -5.50 -10.90
C TYR A 103 2.97 -4.60 -9.79
N LEU A 104 2.14 -3.71 -9.24
CA LEU A 104 2.56 -2.73 -8.24
C LEU A 104 2.57 -3.29 -6.81
N CYS A 105 1.83 -4.36 -6.55
CA CYS A 105 1.60 -4.87 -5.21
C CYS A 105 1.65 -6.39 -5.14
N ARG A 106 2.01 -6.90 -3.96
CA ARG A 106 2.06 -8.32 -3.60
C ARG A 106 1.25 -8.58 -2.35
N LYS A 107 1.00 -9.87 -2.09
CA LYS A 107 0.46 -10.30 -0.80
C LYS A 107 1.53 -10.06 0.28
N PRO A 108 1.14 -9.91 1.55
CA PRO A 108 2.08 -9.72 2.65
C PRO A 108 3.13 -10.83 2.77
N ASN A 109 2.80 -12.04 2.31
CA ASN A 109 3.69 -13.20 2.28
C ASN A 109 4.61 -13.25 1.03
N GLY A 110 4.62 -12.23 0.18
CA GLY A 110 5.46 -12.15 -1.02
C GLY A 110 4.93 -12.87 -2.24
N ALA A 111 3.80 -13.58 -2.13
CA ALA A 111 3.13 -14.16 -3.29
C ALA A 111 2.53 -13.07 -4.19
N ASN A 112 2.38 -13.40 -5.48
CA ASN A 112 1.70 -12.52 -6.42
C ASN A 112 0.26 -12.26 -5.98
N LEU A 113 -0.22 -11.04 -6.26
CA LEU A 113 -1.64 -10.71 -6.14
C LEU A 113 -2.41 -11.48 -7.22
N GLN A 114 -2.90 -12.66 -6.87
CA GLN A 114 -3.93 -13.35 -7.63
C GLN A 114 -5.26 -12.83 -7.09
N LEU A 115 -5.93 -11.99 -7.89
CA LEU A 115 -7.20 -11.32 -7.59
C LEU A 115 -8.28 -11.82 -8.54
#